data_AF-A0A090N7J8-F1
#
_entry.id   AF-A0A090N7J8-F1
#
_cell.length_a   1.000
_cell.length_b   1.000
_cell.length_c   1.000
_cell.angle_alpha   90.00
_cell.angle_beta   90.00
_cell.angle_gamma   90.00
#
_symmetry.space_group_name_H-M   'P 1'
#
loop_
_entity.id
_entity.type
_entity.pdbx_description
1 polymer ?
#
loop_
_entity_poly.entity_id
_entity_poly.type
_entity_poly.pdbx_seq_one_letter_code
_entity_poly.pdbx_strand_id
1 'polypeptide(L)'
;MNEIESLKHQISILAAEGLAMQFLLTCIFQRVGEAQPSTRSIIMQAFDDAANHAEQFSISGGSKAGHLPETLRIIEQMRMMLVGKGKPHGEVHN
;
A
#
# COMPACT_ATOMS: atom_id res chain seq x y z
N MET A 1 5.97 -17.05 -29.80
CA MET A 1 5.73 -16.99 -28.35
C MET A 1 4.48 -17.80 -28.08
N ASN A 2 4.54 -18.83 -27.24
CA ASN A 2 3.34 -19.62 -26.93
C ASN A 2 2.39 -18.81 -26.01
N GLU A 3 1.13 -19.24 -25.89
CA GLU A 3 0.13 -18.51 -25.11
C GLU A 3 0.54 -18.29 -23.64
N ILE A 4 1.22 -19.26 -23.04
CA ILE A 4 1.72 -19.17 -21.65
C ILE A 4 2.81 -18.10 -21.52
N GLU A 5 3.74 -18.04 -22.47
CA GLU A 5 4.79 -17.01 -22.50
C GLU A 5 4.19 -15.61 -22.71
N SER A 6 3.17 -15.51 -23.56
CA SER A 6 2.43 -14.25 -23.76
C SER A 6 1.74 -13.77 -22.49
N LEU A 7 1.05 -14.67 -21.79
CA LEU A 7 0.39 -14.36 -20.51
C LEU A 7 1.40 -13.94 -19.44
N LYS A 8 2.53 -14.65 -19.32
CA LYS A 8 3.61 -14.27 -18.39
C LYS A 8 4.17 -12.88 -18.69
N HIS A 9 4.36 -12.55 -19.96
CA HIS A 9 4.83 -11.24 -20.37
C HIS A 9 3.82 -10.14 -20.00
N GLN A 10 2.53 -10.37 -20.26
CA GLN A 10 1.46 -9.43 -19.89
C GLN A 10 1.36 -9.23 -18.37
N ILE A 11 1.49 -10.29 -17.58
CA ILE A 11 1.53 -10.19 -16.11
C ILE A 11 2.72 -9.34 -15.64
N SER A 12 3.89 -9.51 -16.26
CA SER A 12 5.08 -8.74 -15.94
C SER A 12 4.90 -7.25 -16.25
N ILE A 13 4.32 -6.92 -17.41
CA ILE A 13 3.99 -5.53 -17.77
C ILE A 13 3.02 -4.93 -16.76
N LEU A 14 1.92 -5.63 -16.45
CA LEU A 14 0.93 -5.14 -15.51
C LEU A 14 1.50 -4.94 -14.10
N ALA A 15 2.40 -5.84 -13.66
CA ALA A 15 3.11 -5.69 -12.40
C ALA A 15 4.02 -4.45 -12.40
N ALA A 16 4.73 -4.19 -13.51
CA ALA A 16 5.57 -3.01 -13.65
C ALA A 16 4.75 -1.71 -13.65
N GLU A 17 3.61 -1.68 -14.34
CA GLU A 17 2.68 -0.55 -14.33
C GLU A 17 2.12 -0.29 -12.92
N GLY A 18 1.74 -1.36 -12.22
CA GLY A 18 1.28 -1.27 -10.83
C GLY A 18 2.34 -0.68 -9.90
N LEU A 19 3.59 -1.13 -10.01
CA LEU A 19 4.71 -0.58 -9.24
C LEU A 19 4.98 0.89 -9.58
N ALA A 20 4.93 1.26 -10.86
CA ALA A 20 5.12 2.63 -11.29
C ALA A 20 4.07 3.56 -10.67
N MET A 21 2.79 3.15 -10.65
CA MET A 21 1.73 3.92 -9.99
C MET A 21 1.93 4.03 -8.48
N GLN A 22 2.29 2.93 -7.80
CA GLN A 22 2.56 2.93 -6.36
C GLN A 22 3.68 3.92 -6.02
N PHE A 23 4.77 3.93 -6.79
CA PHE A 23 5.88 4.85 -6.59
C PHE A 23 5.51 6.30 -6.86
N LEU A 24 4.75 6.56 -7.94
CA LEU A 24 4.32 7.92 -8.26
C LEU A 24 3.41 8.49 -7.17
N LEU A 25 2.41 7.72 -6.73
CA LEU A 25 1.49 8.12 -5.67
C LEU A 25 2.22 8.36 -4.35
N THR A 26 3.13 7.45 -3.98
CA THR A 26 3.97 7.60 -2.78
C THR A 26 4.80 8.88 -2.85
N CYS A 27 5.44 9.16 -4.00
CA CYS A 27 6.19 10.39 -4.25
C CYS A 27 5.32 11.66 -4.14
N ILE A 28 4.07 11.61 -4.58
CA ILE A 28 3.12 12.72 -4.49
C ILE A 28 2.73 12.94 -3.02
N PHE A 29 2.32 11.87 -2.33
CA PHE A 29 1.92 11.95 -0.92
C PHE A 29 3.05 12.43 -0.03
N GLN A 30 4.28 12.00 -0.27
CA GLN A 30 5.44 12.49 0.47
C GLN A 30 5.59 14.01 0.28
N ARG A 31 5.62 14.49 -0.96
CA ARG A 31 5.80 15.92 -1.25
C ARG A 31 4.68 16.79 -0.68
N VAL A 32 3.43 16.32 -0.80
CA VAL A 32 2.26 17.03 -0.27
C VAL A 32 2.26 17.04 1.26
N GLY A 33 2.64 15.93 1.89
CA GLY A 33 2.77 15.83 3.34
C GLY A 33 3.91 16.67 3.91
N GLU A 34 5.02 16.81 3.19
CA GLU A 34 6.12 17.71 3.53
C GLU A 34 5.73 19.19 3.39
N ALA A 35 4.92 19.54 2.40
CA ALA A 35 4.46 20.91 2.17
C ALA A 35 3.47 21.39 3.26
N GLN A 36 2.64 20.48 3.81
CA GLN A 36 1.61 20.82 4.79
C GLN A 36 1.51 19.73 5.87
N PRO A 37 1.95 19.99 7.12
CA PRO A 37 1.97 18.97 8.18
C PRO A 37 0.60 18.36 8.51
N SER A 38 -0.48 19.13 8.43
CA SER A 38 -1.84 18.60 8.64
C SER A 38 -2.23 17.58 7.58
N THR A 39 -1.75 17.74 6.35
CA THR A 39 -2.02 16.81 5.25
C THR A 39 -1.27 15.50 5.43
N ARG A 40 -0.06 15.52 6.03
CA ARG A 40 0.65 14.30 6.41
C ARG A 40 -0.19 13.42 7.33
N SER A 41 -0.82 14.00 8.35
CA SER A 41 -1.70 13.26 9.26
C SER A 41 -2.89 12.62 8.53
N ILE A 42 -3.54 13.38 7.64
CA ILE A 42 -4.66 12.89 6.82
C ILE A 42 -4.22 11.74 5.91
N ILE A 43 -3.05 11.84 5.28
CA ILE A 43 -2.50 10.78 4.43
C ILE A 43 -2.27 9.52 5.25
N MET A 44 -1.64 9.62 6.43
CA MET A 44 -1.40 8.48 7.30
C MET A 44 -2.71 7.81 7.76
N GLN A 45 -3.70 8.62 8.14
CA GLN A 45 -5.03 8.11 8.49
C GLN A 45 -5.67 7.37 7.31
N ALA A 46 -5.53 7.88 6.09
CA ALA A 46 -6.08 7.21 4.91
C ALA A 46 -5.42 5.84 4.64
N PHE A 47 -4.13 5.67 4.95
CA PHE A 47 -3.47 4.36 4.90
C PHE A 47 -4.00 3.42 5.98
N ASP A 48 -4.20 3.91 7.20
CA ASP A 48 -4.77 3.11 8.30
C ASP A 48 -6.20 2.67 7.99
N ASP A 49 -7.04 3.58 7.47
CA ASP A 49 -8.40 3.29 7.04
C ASP A 49 -8.41 2.23 5.92
N ALA A 50 -7.52 2.35 4.93
CA ALA A 50 -7.40 1.37 3.85
C ALA A 50 -6.96 0.00 4.36
N ALA A 51 -6.00 -0.06 5.29
CA ALA A 51 -5.55 -1.30 5.92
C ALA A 51 -6.68 -1.97 6.70
N ASN A 52 -7.41 -1.19 7.51
CA ASN A 52 -8.57 -1.66 8.27
C ASN A 52 -9.66 -2.22 7.36
N HIS A 53 -9.98 -1.53 6.25
CA HIS A 53 -10.95 -2.04 5.28
C HIS A 53 -10.47 -3.35 4.63
N ALA A 54 -9.20 -3.43 4.22
CA ALA A 54 -8.65 -4.64 3.63
C ALA A 54 -8.69 -5.83 4.61
N GLU A 55 -8.38 -5.60 5.89
CA GLU A 55 -8.46 -6.60 6.93
C GLU A 55 -9.90 -7.05 7.19
N GLN A 56 -10.85 -6.11 7.35
CA GLN A 56 -12.27 -6.43 7.54
C GLN A 56 -12.85 -7.24 6.39
N PHE A 57 -12.51 -6.88 5.15
CA PHE A 57 -12.92 -7.66 3.98
C PHE A 57 -12.25 -9.03 3.94
N SER A 58 -10.99 -9.14 4.38
CA SER A 58 -10.29 -10.43 4.46
C SER A 58 -10.97 -11.36 5.46
N ILE A 59 -11.32 -10.85 6.65
CA ILE A 59 -12.01 -11.61 7.70
C ILE A 59 -13.41 -12.04 7.22
N SER A 60 -14.19 -11.11 6.67
CA SER A 60 -15.55 -11.41 6.21
C SER A 60 -15.59 -12.34 4.98
N GLY A 61 -14.56 -12.27 4.12
CA GLY A 61 -14.40 -13.16 2.97
C GLY A 61 -13.94 -14.58 3.35
N GLY A 62 -13.29 -14.76 4.51
CA GLY A 62 -12.78 -16.05 4.96
C GLY A 62 -11.86 -16.71 3.92
N SER A 63 -12.11 -17.98 3.60
CA SER A 63 -11.35 -18.71 2.57
C SER A 63 -11.50 -18.15 1.15
N LYS A 64 -12.46 -17.25 0.90
CA LYS A 64 -12.69 -16.58 -0.38
C LYS A 64 -12.12 -15.16 -0.44
N ALA A 65 -11.32 -14.76 0.56
CA ALA A 65 -10.71 -13.43 0.63
C ALA A 65 -9.80 -13.08 -0.57
N GLY A 66 -9.38 -14.06 -1.37
CA GLY A 66 -8.68 -13.82 -2.64
C GLY A 66 -7.39 -13.02 -2.44
N HIS A 67 -7.33 -11.83 -3.04
CA HIS A 67 -6.14 -10.97 -3.05
C HIS A 67 -6.04 -10.00 -1.87
N LEU A 68 -7.00 -10.01 -0.94
CA LEU A 68 -7.05 -9.03 0.16
C LEU A 68 -5.82 -9.06 1.10
N PRO A 69 -5.21 -10.21 1.43
CA PRO A 69 -3.95 -10.22 2.17
C PRO A 69 -2.81 -9.51 1.42
N GLU A 70 -2.76 -9.67 0.10
CA GLU A 70 -1.76 -9.02 -0.75
C GLU A 70 -2.06 -7.51 -0.90
N THR A 71 -3.33 -7.12 -0.96
CA THR A 71 -3.77 -5.73 -0.89
C THR A 71 -3.29 -5.06 0.39
N LEU A 72 -3.48 -5.69 1.55
CA LEU A 72 -3.00 -5.19 2.83
C LEU A 72 -1.47 -5.03 2.83
N ARG A 73 -0.74 -6.02 2.31
CA ARG A 73 0.73 -5.96 2.18
C ARG A 73 1.20 -4.76 1.36
N ILE A 74 0.53 -4.46 0.25
CA ILE A 74 0.87 -3.32 -0.62
C ILE A 74 0.59 -1.98 0.08
N ILE A 75 -0.55 -1.85 0.77
CA ILE A 75 -0.91 -0.66 1.55
C ILE A 75 0.18 -0.37 2.59
N GLU A 76 0.60 -1.40 3.33
CA GLU A 76 1.65 -1.31 4.35
C GLU A 76 3.01 -0.94 3.77
N GLN A 77 3.36 -1.52 2.62
CA GLN A 77 4.59 -1.18 1.92
C GLN A 77 4.63 0.30 1.53
N MET A 78 3.53 0.83 0.98
CA MET A 78 3.42 2.24 0.63
C MET A 78 3.52 3.14 1.88
N ARG A 79 2.86 2.76 2.98
CA ARG A 79 2.93 3.49 4.26
C ARG A 79 4.36 3.56 4.79
N MET A 80 5.10 2.44 4.78
CA MET A 80 6.51 2.40 5.21
C MET A 80 7.41 3.32 4.38
N MET A 81 7.15 3.42 3.07
CA MET A 81 7.91 4.33 2.20
C MET A 81 7.70 5.80 2.58
N LEU A 82 6.52 6.18 3.08
CA LEU A 82 6.19 7.56 3.48
C LEU A 82 6.73 7.94 4.86
N VAL A 83 6.75 7.01 5.80
CA VAL A 83 7.28 7.25 7.16
C VAL A 83 8.82 7.35 7.13
N GLY A 84 9.47 6.72 6.14
CA GLY A 84 10.92 6.51 6.12
C GLY A 84 11.35 5.52 7.22
N LYS A 85 12.66 5.27 7.37
CA LYS A 85 13.21 4.51 8.51
C LYS A 85 13.14 5.30 9.84
N GLY A 86 11.98 5.92 10.12
CA GLY A 86 11.67 6.60 11.37
C GLY A 86 11.20 5.57 12.39
N LYS A 87 11.81 5.62 13.58
CA LYS A 87 11.68 4.67 14.70
C LYS A 87 10.23 4.21 14.97
N PRO A 88 10.03 2.95 15.43
CA PRO A 88 8.74 2.50 15.91
C PRO A 88 8.23 3.50 16.95
N HIS A 89 6.93 3.82 16.90
CA HIS A 89 6.26 4.54 17.98
C HIS A 89 6.49 3.74 19.26
N GLY A 90 7.42 4.23 20.09
CA GLY A 90 7.64 3.70 21.42
C GLY A 90 6.35 3.85 22.20
N GLU A 91 5.92 2.74 22.78
CA GLU A 91 4.85 2.64 23.76
C GLU A 91 4.95 3.82 24.74
N VAL A 92 3.91 4.65 24.77
CA VAL A 92 3.71 5.60 25.85
C VAL A 92 3.21 4.78 27.04
N HIS A 93 4.13 4.20 27.80
CA HIS A 93 3.84 3.73 29.15
C HIS A 93 3.84 4.93 30.08
N ASN A 94 2.63 5.35 30.48
CA ASN A 94 2.40 6.10 31.72
C ASN A 94 2.54 5.16 32.92
#